data_AF-A0A1X0S154-F1
#
_entry.id   AF-A0A1X0S154-F1
#
_cell.length_a   1.000
_cell.length_b   1.000
_cell.length_c   1.000
_cell.angle_alpha   90.00
_cell.angle_beta   90.00
_cell.angle_gamma   90.00
#
_symmetry.space_group_name_H-M   'P 1'
#
loop_
_entity.id
_entity.type
_entity.pdbx_description
1 polymer ?
#
loop_
_entity_poly.entity_id
_entity_poly.type
_entity_poly.pdbx_seq_one_letter_code
_entity_poly.pdbx_strand_id
1 'polypeptide(L)'
;HKVGNSEWDNGTRSDVVLEPKSLASDLPPIIIEIQHTIDNLFIKKVIDYSLQAFKRRKLDPIVLIICTGTLSECVAKDLMISNFPGCYEFPDKGWANSCLILCKIRVQEHIGTMPINTFIALGLFLTSRAIDINDTLCPNDPTI
;
A
#
# COMPACT_ATOMS: atom_id res chain seq x y z
N HIS A 1 9.07 -12.59 -2.86
CA HIS A 1 9.38 -11.63 -3.95
C HIS A 1 10.84 -11.19 -3.92
N LYS A 2 11.29 -10.48 -4.96
CA LYS A 2 12.53 -9.68 -5.04
C LYS A 2 12.18 -8.27 -5.48
N VAL A 3 13.02 -7.28 -5.19
CA VAL A 3 12.86 -5.94 -5.77
C VAL A 3 13.02 -6.04 -7.29
N GLY A 4 12.01 -5.58 -8.02
CA GLY A 4 11.95 -5.57 -9.47
C GLY A 4 12.24 -4.21 -10.07
N ASN A 5 12.04 -4.08 -11.38
CA ASN A 5 12.19 -2.79 -12.06
C ASN A 5 10.93 -1.93 -11.88
N SER A 6 11.07 -0.79 -11.19
CA SER A 6 9.97 0.15 -11.00
C SER A 6 9.72 1.09 -12.18
N GLU A 7 10.59 1.11 -13.19
CA GLU A 7 10.37 1.88 -14.42
C GLU A 7 9.43 1.11 -15.37
N TRP A 8 8.46 1.83 -15.91
CA TRP A 8 7.44 1.32 -16.81
C TRP A 8 7.70 1.76 -18.26
N ASP A 9 7.16 1.01 -19.21
CA ASP A 9 7.46 1.18 -20.64
C ASP A 9 6.93 2.52 -21.19
N ASN A 10 6.02 3.18 -20.48
CA ASN A 10 5.51 4.52 -20.80
C ASN A 10 6.34 5.66 -20.19
N GLY A 11 7.51 5.35 -19.61
CA GLY A 11 8.42 6.32 -19.00
C GLY A 11 8.02 6.77 -17.59
N THR A 12 6.95 6.22 -17.02
CA THR A 12 6.56 6.47 -15.63
C THR A 12 7.29 5.52 -14.67
N ARG A 13 7.22 5.79 -13.37
CA ARG A 13 7.95 5.04 -12.36
C ARG A 13 7.18 4.88 -11.05
N SER A 14 7.09 3.65 -10.58
CA SER A 14 6.62 3.33 -9.23
C SER A 14 7.68 3.58 -8.16
N ASP A 15 7.26 3.72 -6.91
CA ASP A 15 8.21 3.82 -5.80
C ASP A 15 8.93 2.47 -5.60
N VAL A 16 8.15 1.40 -5.39
CA VAL A 16 8.68 0.04 -5.24
C VAL A 16 7.83 -0.96 -5.99
N VAL A 17 8.48 -1.85 -6.74
CA VAL A 17 7.85 -3.03 -7.34
C VAL A 17 8.54 -4.28 -6.80
N LEU A 18 7.75 -5.20 -6.27
CA LEU A 18 8.21 -6.51 -5.85
C LEU A 18 7.71 -7.57 -6.84
N GLU A 19 8.65 -8.26 -7.47
CA GLU A 19 8.34 -9.29 -8.45
C GLU A 19 8.56 -10.69 -7.86
N PRO A 20 7.83 -11.71 -8.35
CA PRO A 20 8.14 -13.10 -8.01
C PRO A 20 9.60 -13.44 -8.32
N LYS A 21 10.23 -14.26 -7.47
CA LYS A 21 11.63 -14.65 -7.67
C LYS A 21 11.80 -15.52 -8.91
N SER A 22 10.80 -16.36 -9.20
CA SER A 22 10.73 -17.22 -10.38
C SER A 22 9.72 -16.65 -11.38
N LEU A 23 10.07 -16.69 -12.67
CA LEU A 23 9.16 -16.35 -13.77
C LEU A 23 8.01 -17.35 -13.91
N ALA A 24 8.20 -18.58 -13.43
CA ALA A 24 7.18 -19.63 -13.45
C ALA A 24 6.27 -19.60 -12.20
N SER A 25 6.36 -18.55 -11.39
CA SER A 25 5.53 -18.39 -10.19
C SER A 25 4.25 -17.64 -10.52
N ASP A 26 3.12 -18.18 -10.10
CA ASP A 26 1.79 -17.55 -10.25
C ASP A 26 1.52 -16.48 -9.18
N LEU A 27 2.54 -16.05 -8.44
CA LEU A 27 2.39 -14.98 -7.46
C LEU A 27 2.24 -13.64 -8.19
N PRO A 28 1.26 -12.79 -7.82
CA PRO A 28 1.13 -11.48 -8.43
C PRO A 28 2.34 -10.59 -8.08
N PRO A 29 2.75 -9.67 -8.96
CA PRO A 29 3.65 -8.60 -8.56
C PRO A 29 2.99 -7.72 -7.50
N ILE A 30 3.78 -7.11 -6.63
CA ILE A 30 3.29 -6.15 -5.63
C ILE A 30 3.83 -4.77 -5.99
N ILE A 31 2.94 -3.80 -6.14
CA ILE A 31 3.29 -2.40 -6.33
C ILE A 31 3.06 -1.69 -4.99
N ILE A 32 4.07 -0.98 -4.51
CA ILE A 32 3.99 -0.18 -3.29
C ILE A 32 4.22 1.28 -3.66
N GLU A 33 3.28 2.15 -3.29
CA GLU A 33 3.37 3.59 -3.49
C GLU A 33 3.22 4.29 -2.14
N ILE A 34 4.05 5.30 -1.89
CA ILE A 34 4.00 6.12 -0.68
C ILE A 34 3.61 7.53 -1.11
N GLN A 35 2.44 7.98 -0.67
CA GLN A 35 1.89 9.22 -1.16
C GLN A 35 1.26 10.03 -0.02
N HIS A 36 1.50 11.34 -0.03
CA HIS A 36 0.97 12.24 0.99
C HIS A 36 -0.53 12.48 0.84
N THR A 37 -0.99 12.73 -0.38
CA THR A 37 -2.39 12.97 -0.70
C THR A 37 -2.87 11.99 -1.76
N ILE A 38 -3.93 11.25 -1.44
CA ILE A 38 -4.56 10.27 -2.34
C ILE A 38 -5.80 10.90 -2.96
N ASP A 39 -5.70 11.26 -4.23
CA ASP A 39 -6.78 11.83 -5.03
C ASP A 39 -7.03 11.01 -6.31
N ASN A 40 -8.04 11.43 -7.09
CA ASN A 40 -8.40 10.75 -8.33
C ASN A 40 -7.27 10.75 -9.38
N LEU A 41 -6.39 11.75 -9.37
CA LEU A 41 -5.27 11.79 -10.31
C LEU A 41 -4.23 10.73 -9.93
N PHE A 42 -3.93 10.61 -8.63
CA PHE A 42 -3.07 9.58 -8.11
C PHE A 42 -3.64 8.18 -8.33
N ILE A 43 -4.94 7.96 -8.09
CA ILE A 43 -5.58 6.66 -8.37
C ILE A 43 -5.45 6.29 -9.85
N LYS A 44 -5.67 7.24 -10.78
CA LYS A 44 -5.46 6.99 -12.22
C LYS A 44 -4.02 6.60 -12.56
N LYS A 45 -3.03 7.24 -11.90
CA LYS A 45 -1.60 6.89 -12.03
C LYS A 45 -1.35 5.45 -11.58
N VAL A 46 -1.88 5.05 -10.43
CA VAL A 46 -1.76 3.69 -9.90
C VAL A 46 -2.44 2.66 -10.80
N ILE A 47 -3.62 2.97 -11.34
CA ILE A 47 -4.31 2.11 -12.32
C ILE A 47 -3.41 1.90 -13.54
N ASP A 48 -2.83 2.96 -14.10
CA ASP A 48 -1.90 2.83 -15.23
C ASP A 48 -0.71 1.93 -14.87
N TYR A 49 -0.11 2.08 -13.68
CA TYR A 49 0.98 1.22 -13.22
C TYR A 49 0.58 -0.25 -13.19
N SER A 50 -0.63 -0.54 -12.71
CA SER A 50 -1.12 -1.91 -12.68
C SER A 50 -1.32 -2.50 -14.07
N LEU A 51 -1.78 -1.70 -15.03
CA LEU A 51 -1.87 -2.11 -16.42
C LEU A 51 -0.49 -2.37 -17.03
N GLN A 52 0.54 -1.60 -16.68
CA GLN A 52 1.92 -1.86 -17.10
C GLN A 52 2.47 -3.15 -16.47
N ALA A 53 2.21 -3.39 -15.19
CA ALA A 53 2.58 -4.62 -14.51
C ALA A 53 1.91 -5.85 -15.16
N PHE A 54 0.61 -5.76 -15.46
CA PHE A 54 -0.11 -6.80 -16.19
C PHE A 54 0.49 -7.05 -17.58
N LYS A 55 0.83 -6.02 -18.34
CA LYS A 55 1.49 -6.21 -19.66
C LYS A 55 2.77 -7.01 -19.55
N ARG A 56 3.59 -6.72 -18.53
CA ARG A 56 4.90 -7.35 -18.26
C ARG A 56 4.79 -8.77 -17.72
N ARG A 57 3.82 -9.05 -16.85
CA ARG A 57 3.75 -10.31 -16.08
C ARG A 57 2.52 -11.17 -16.35
N LYS A 58 1.52 -10.64 -17.05
CA LYS A 58 0.22 -11.29 -17.33
C LYS A 58 -0.55 -11.69 -16.07
N LEU A 59 -0.26 -11.01 -14.96
CA LEU A 59 -0.94 -11.16 -13.67
C LEU A 59 -1.25 -9.76 -13.14
N ASP A 60 -2.47 -9.58 -12.65
CA ASP A 60 -2.86 -8.34 -11.99
C ASP A 60 -2.10 -8.18 -10.67
N PRO A 61 -1.53 -6.99 -10.38
CA PRO A 61 -0.74 -6.80 -9.17
C PRO A 61 -1.61 -6.71 -7.92
N ILE A 62 -1.00 -6.96 -6.77
CA ILE A 62 -1.48 -6.43 -5.50
C ILE A 62 -0.90 -5.02 -5.35
N VAL A 63 -1.75 -4.04 -5.07
CA VAL A 63 -1.31 -2.65 -4.85
C VAL A 63 -1.42 -2.32 -3.36
N LEU A 64 -0.34 -1.79 -2.78
CA LEU A 64 -0.32 -1.23 -1.44
C LEU A 64 0.02 0.26 -1.52
N ILE A 65 -0.94 1.10 -1.18
CA ILE A 65 -0.78 2.55 -1.09
C ILE A 65 -0.61 2.92 0.38
N ILE A 66 0.49 3.59 0.72
CA ILE A 66 0.74 4.13 2.05
C ILE A 66 0.39 5.61 2.04
N CYS A 67 -0.76 5.94 2.62
CA CYS A 67 -1.26 7.30 2.75
C CYS A 67 -0.67 7.96 4.01
N THR A 68 0.29 8.87 3.83
CA THR A 68 0.98 9.56 4.94
C THR A 68 0.30 10.87 5.36
N GLY A 69 -0.73 11.30 4.64
CA GLY A 69 -1.48 12.52 4.91
C GLY A 69 -2.98 12.31 4.74
N THR A 70 -3.53 12.75 3.61
CA THR A 70 -4.96 12.91 3.41
C THR A 70 -5.53 12.04 2.28
N LEU A 71 -6.72 11.52 2.51
CA LEU A 71 -7.57 10.93 1.47
C LEU A 71 -8.54 12.01 0.99
N SER A 72 -8.61 12.25 -0.32
CA SER A 72 -9.63 13.13 -0.88
C SER A 72 -11.03 12.56 -0.64
N GLU A 73 -12.03 13.42 -0.46
CA GLU A 73 -13.41 12.97 -0.23
C GLU A 73 -13.96 12.09 -1.36
N CYS A 74 -13.58 12.37 -2.61
CA CYS A 74 -14.00 11.56 -3.74
C CYS A 74 -13.49 10.12 -3.62
N VAL A 75 -12.21 9.94 -3.27
CA VAL A 75 -11.62 8.61 -3.09
C VAL A 75 -12.21 7.95 -1.84
N ALA A 76 -12.36 8.69 -0.74
CA ALA A 76 -12.83 8.16 0.54
C ALA A 76 -14.24 7.55 0.47
N LYS A 77 -15.12 8.09 -0.39
CA LYS A 77 -16.49 7.58 -0.59
C LYS A 77 -16.53 6.18 -1.19
N ASP A 78 -15.50 5.79 -1.93
CA ASP A 78 -15.41 4.50 -2.60
C ASP A 78 -14.66 3.44 -1.76
N LEU A 79 -14.12 3.82 -0.61
CA LEU A 79 -13.35 2.91 0.24
C LEU A 79 -14.24 1.95 1.01
N MET A 80 -13.81 0.69 1.03
CA MET A 80 -14.39 -0.36 1.85
C MET A 80 -13.43 -0.73 2.98
N ILE A 81 -13.97 -1.19 4.10
CA ILE A 81 -13.14 -1.74 5.17
C ILE A 81 -12.46 -3.01 4.63
N SER A 82 -11.13 -3.05 4.71
CA SER A 82 -10.37 -4.25 4.37
C SER A 82 -10.31 -5.20 5.56
N ASN A 83 -10.20 -6.50 5.26
CA ASN A 83 -9.81 -7.51 6.25
C ASN A 83 -8.31 -7.44 6.60
N PHE A 84 -7.51 -6.68 5.84
CA PHE A 84 -6.09 -6.49 6.15
C PHE A 84 -5.93 -5.40 7.24
N PRO A 85 -5.25 -5.69 8.36
CA PRO A 85 -5.12 -4.77 9.47
C PRO A 85 -4.56 -3.41 9.05
N GLY A 86 -5.21 -2.33 9.48
CA GLY A 86 -4.78 -0.97 9.20
C GLY A 86 -5.09 -0.46 7.78
N CYS A 87 -5.76 -1.25 6.93
CA CYS A 87 -6.04 -0.86 5.55
C CYS A 87 -7.54 -0.60 5.29
N TYR A 88 -7.78 0.28 4.33
CA TYR A 88 -8.98 0.24 3.49
C TYR A 88 -8.70 -0.56 2.21
N GLU A 89 -9.76 -0.98 1.54
CA GLU A 89 -9.71 -1.54 0.20
C GLU A 89 -10.38 -0.58 -0.78
N PHE A 90 -9.70 -0.29 -1.89
CA PHE A 90 -10.23 0.52 -2.98
C PHE A 90 -10.65 -0.40 -4.14
N PRO A 91 -11.77 -0.12 -4.84
CA PRO A 91 -12.28 -1.01 -5.88
C PRO A 91 -11.28 -1.32 -7.00
N ASP A 92 -10.85 -2.57 -7.08
CA ASP A 92 -9.84 -3.06 -8.04
C ASP A 92 -10.38 -3.38 -9.44
N LYS A 93 -11.71 -3.46 -9.63
CA LYS A 93 -12.48 -3.58 -10.90
C LYS A 93 -11.72 -4.12 -12.14
N GLY A 94 -10.95 -5.20 -11.98
CA GLY A 94 -10.19 -5.86 -13.06
C GLY A 94 -8.90 -5.16 -13.52
N TRP A 95 -8.40 -4.16 -12.79
CA TRP A 95 -7.10 -3.53 -13.03
C TRP A 95 -6.04 -3.94 -11.99
N ALA A 96 -6.45 -4.52 -10.86
CA ALA A 96 -5.56 -5.10 -9.85
C ALA A 96 -6.20 -6.37 -9.25
N ASN A 97 -5.39 -7.19 -8.58
CA ASN A 97 -5.87 -8.31 -7.78
C ASN A 97 -6.48 -7.83 -6.46
N SER A 98 -5.87 -6.79 -5.87
CA SER A 98 -6.40 -6.03 -4.73
C SER A 98 -5.71 -4.67 -4.66
N CYS A 99 -6.39 -3.67 -4.10
CA CYS A 99 -5.82 -2.36 -3.84
C CYS A 99 -6.03 -1.95 -2.38
N LEU A 100 -4.99 -2.09 -1.57
CA LEU A 100 -4.99 -1.76 -0.16
C LEU A 100 -4.48 -0.34 0.07
N ILE A 101 -5.18 0.44 0.90
CA ILE A 101 -4.75 1.76 1.32
C ILE A 101 -4.50 1.75 2.83
N LEU A 102 -3.22 1.72 3.21
CA LEU A 102 -2.77 1.87 4.59
C LEU A 102 -2.84 3.35 4.97
N CYS A 103 -3.60 3.68 6.00
CA CYS A 103 -3.76 5.08 6.42
C CYS A 103 -3.86 5.20 7.95
N LYS A 104 -3.44 6.36 8.46
CA LYS A 104 -3.30 6.60 9.90
C LYS A 104 -4.55 6.24 10.70
N ILE A 105 -5.74 6.64 10.22
CA ILE A 105 -6.99 6.42 10.94
C ILE A 105 -7.27 4.94 11.20
N ARG A 106 -7.01 4.06 10.22
CA ARG A 106 -7.21 2.61 10.34
C ARG A 106 -6.13 1.94 11.18
N VAL A 107 -4.90 2.40 11.06
CA VAL A 107 -3.79 1.87 11.85
C VAL A 107 -4.01 2.18 13.34
N GLN A 108 -4.49 3.38 13.67
CA GLN A 108 -4.73 3.80 15.06
C GLN A 108 -5.80 2.97 15.79
N GLU A 109 -6.72 2.31 15.08
CA GLU A 109 -7.70 1.39 15.66
C GLU A 109 -7.06 0.17 16.34
N HIS A 110 -5.79 -0.12 16.03
CA HIS A 110 -5.06 -1.31 16.50
C HIS A 110 -4.07 -1.00 17.63
N ILE A 111 -4.01 0.24 18.13
CA ILE A 111 -3.09 0.68 19.20
C ILE A 111 -3.45 0.06 20.56
N GLY A 112 -4.71 -0.36 20.77
CA GLY A 112 -5.18 -0.90 22.05
C GLY A 112 -4.86 -2.37 22.31
N THR A 113 -4.26 -3.08 21.34
CA THR A 113 -3.95 -4.52 21.45
C THR A 113 -2.45 -4.74 21.53
N MET A 114 -1.96 -5.20 22.68
CA MET A 114 -0.54 -5.52 22.89
C MET A 114 -0.33 -7.05 22.92
N PRO A 115 0.69 -7.60 22.24
CA PRO A 115 1.62 -6.90 21.36
C PRO A 115 0.96 -6.45 20.06
N ILE A 116 1.30 -5.26 19.57
CA ILE A 116 0.80 -4.81 18.26
C ILE A 116 1.36 -5.69 17.14
N ASN A 117 0.58 -5.85 16.09
CA ASN A 117 1.02 -6.52 14.87
C ASN A 117 2.17 -5.72 14.21
N THR A 118 3.24 -6.37 13.74
CA THR A 118 4.41 -5.70 13.13
C THR A 118 4.06 -4.85 11.91
N PHE A 119 3.06 -5.25 11.11
CA PHE A 119 2.58 -4.44 9.99
C PHE A 119 1.88 -3.17 10.47
N ILE A 120 1.13 -3.24 11.59
CA ILE A 120 0.54 -2.06 12.24
C ILE A 120 1.63 -1.15 12.79
N ALA A 121 2.68 -1.69 13.43
CA ALA A 121 3.81 -0.91 13.92
C ALA A 121 4.48 -0.13 12.78
N LEU A 122 4.77 -0.81 11.66
CA LEU A 122 5.30 -0.18 10.45
C LEU A 122 4.36 0.90 9.90
N GLY A 123 3.05 0.61 9.87
CA GLY A 123 2.04 1.57 9.46
C GLY A 123 1.99 2.80 10.36
N LEU A 124 2.14 2.64 11.67
CA LEU A 124 2.16 3.77 12.62
C LEU A 124 3.34 4.67 12.34
N PHE A 125 4.53 4.10 12.16
CA PHE A 125 5.74 4.82 11.82
C PHE A 125 5.59 5.61 10.52
N LEU A 126 5.20 4.93 9.43
CA LEU A 126 5.11 5.53 8.09
C LEU A 126 4.01 6.59 8.01
N THR A 127 2.83 6.33 8.59
CA THR A 127 1.69 7.25 8.49
C THR A 127 1.73 8.39 9.50
N SER A 128 2.50 8.26 10.59
CA SER A 128 2.72 9.35 11.53
C SER A 128 3.85 10.30 11.10
N ARG A 129 4.63 9.92 10.08
CA ARG A 129 5.85 10.63 9.66
C ARG A 129 6.81 10.82 10.85
N ALA A 130 6.88 9.80 11.70
CA ALA A 130 7.75 9.80 12.87
C ALA A 130 9.22 9.78 12.41
N ILE A 131 10.09 10.43 13.16
CA ILE A 131 11.54 10.47 12.88
C ILE A 131 12.24 9.21 13.41
N ASP A 132 11.63 8.52 14.36
CA ASP A 132 12.11 7.30 15.00
C ASP A 132 10.91 6.35 15.22
N ILE A 133 11.13 5.04 15.19
CA ILE A 133 10.10 4.04 15.48
C ILE A 133 9.64 4.09 16.95
N ASN A 134 10.53 4.53 17.85
CA ASN A 134 10.23 4.77 19.26
C ASN A 134 9.35 6.01 19.49
N ASP A 135 9.27 6.92 18.51
CA ASP A 135 8.44 8.12 18.54
C ASP A 135 7.00 7.84 18.05
N THR A 136 6.56 6.59 18.16
CA THR A 136 5.21 6.16 17.84
C THR A 136 4.33 6.13 19.09
N LEU A 137 3.02 6.02 18.90
CA LEU A 137 2.01 6.09 19.98
C LEU A 137 2.06 4.91 20.98
N CYS A 138 2.98 3.95 20.83
CA CYS A 138 3.06 2.73 21.63
C CYS A 138 4.51 2.44 22.13
N PRO A 139 5.15 3.35 22.91
CA PRO A 139 6.57 3.25 23.26
C PRO A 139 6.93 2.08 24.19
N ASN A 140 5.94 1.42 24.81
CA ASN A 140 6.14 0.26 25.70
C ASN A 140 5.70 -1.05 25.06
N ASP A 141 5.32 -1.06 23.78
CA ASP A 141 4.95 -2.29 23.09
C ASP A 141 6.21 -3.08 22.70
N PRO A 142 6.30 -4.38 23.02
CA PRO A 142 7.50 -5.18 22.72
C PRO A 142 7.78 -5.38 21.23
N THR A 143 6.84 -5.00 20.33
CA THR A 143 7.04 -5.01 18.88
C THR A 143 7.75 -3.75 18.35
N ILE A 144 7.74 -2.63 19.10
CA ILE A 144 8.39 -1.36 18.78
C ILE A 144 9.75 -1.27 19.46
#